data_AF-A0AA86JEY4-F1
#
_entry.id   AF-A0AA86JEY4-F1
#
_cell.length_a   1.000
_cell.length_b   1.000
_cell.length_c   1.000
_cell.angle_alpha   90.00
_cell.angle_beta   90.00
_cell.angle_gamma   90.00
#
_symmetry.space_group_name_H-M   'P 1'
#
loop_
_entity.id
_entity.type
_entity.pdbx_description
1 polymer ?
#
loop_
_entity_poly.entity_id
_entity_poly.type
_entity_poly.pdbx_seq_one_letter_code
_entity_poly.pdbx_strand_id
1 'polypeptide(L)' 'MDEKKNPQTEANKKWQEQNREKTRYLRNRSTARNFIKKQATLEDIDEIEELIKERKILLSPIIKN' A
#
# COMPACT_ATOMS: atom_id res chain seq x y z
N MET A 1 -33.55 -23.86 -5.39
CA MET A 1 -32.12 -23.95 -5.04
C MET A 1 -31.80 -22.69 -4.28
N ASP A 2 -32.00 -22.71 -2.97
CA ASP A 2 -31.84 -21.56 -2.10
C ASP A 2 -30.39 -21.10 -2.05
N GLU A 3 -30.14 -19.92 -2.60
CA GLU A 3 -28.87 -19.22 -2.51
C GLU A 3 -28.68 -18.80 -1.04
N LYS A 4 -28.06 -19.67 -0.24
CA LYS A 4 -27.60 -19.36 1.12
C LYS A 4 -26.55 -18.25 1.03
N LYS A 5 -27.03 -17.00 1.00
CA LYS A 5 -26.21 -15.80 1.09
C LYS A 5 -25.51 -15.83 2.44
N ASN A 6 -24.25 -16.26 2.45
CA ASN A 6 -23.48 -16.48 3.66
C ASN A 6 -23.46 -15.17 4.48
N PRO A 7 -23.98 -15.11 5.72
CA PRO A 7 -24.03 -13.88 6.51
C PRO A 7 -22.63 -13.32 6.84
N GLN A 8 -21.57 -14.12 6.69
CA GLN A 8 -20.19 -13.63 6.73
C GLN A 8 -19.83 -12.69 5.59
N THR A 9 -20.51 -12.76 4.45
CA THR A 9 -20.17 -11.93 3.29
C THR A 9 -20.42 -10.45 3.55
N GLU A 10 -21.52 -10.09 4.21
CA GLU A 10 -21.88 -8.68 4.46
C GLU A 10 -21.12 -8.09 5.64
N ALA A 11 -20.87 -8.87 6.70
CA ALA A 11 -20.04 -8.47 7.82
C ALA A 11 -18.56 -8.31 7.42
N ASN A 12 -18.03 -9.23 6.60
CA ASN A 12 -16.68 -9.11 6.05
C ASN A 12 -16.57 -7.94 5.07
N LYS A 13 -17.60 -7.68 4.23
CA LYS A 13 -17.64 -6.50 3.37
C LYS A 13 -17.60 -5.21 4.18
N LYS A 14 -18.44 -5.08 5.23
CA LYS A 14 -18.43 -3.89 6.10
C LYS A 14 -17.11 -3.70 6.84
N TRP A 15 -16.50 -4.79 7.33
CA TRP A 15 -15.17 -4.71 7.94
C TRP A 15 -14.08 -4.35 6.93
N GLN A 16 -14.14 -4.91 5.72
CA GLN A 16 -13.23 -4.55 4.61
C GLN A 16 -13.43 -3.11 4.16
N GLU A 17 -14.64 -2.57 4.22
CA GLU A 17 -14.96 -1.19 3.88
C GLU A 17 -14.42 -0.23 4.96
N GLN A 18 -14.63 -0.56 6.24
CA GLN A 18 -14.05 0.16 7.38
C GLN A 18 -12.51 0.08 7.44
N ASN A 19 -11.93 -0.99 6.90
CA ASN A 19 -10.47 -1.20 6.83
C ASN A 19 -9.93 -1.08 5.39
N ARG A 20 -10.68 -0.44 4.49
CA ARG A 20 -10.36 -0.41 3.05
C ARG A 20 -9.03 0.28 2.80
N GLU A 21 -8.80 1.38 3.52
CA GLU A 21 -7.56 2.15 3.44
C GLU A 21 -6.36 1.36 3.96
N LYS A 22 -6.51 0.68 5.10
CA LYS A 22 -5.45 -0.17 5.66
C LYS A 22 -5.11 -1.34 4.74
N THR A 23 -6.13 -1.99 4.18
CA THR A 23 -5.96 -3.08 3.22
C THR A 23 -5.27 -2.60 1.95
N ARG A 24 -5.71 -1.45 1.40
CA ARG A 24 -5.09 -0.82 0.24
C ARG A 24 -3.63 -0.45 0.51
N TYR A 25 -3.35 0.12 1.68
CA TYR A 25 -1.98 0.43 2.11
C TYR A 25 -1.09 -0.83 2.14
N LEU A 26 -1.56 -1.91 2.77
CA LEU A 26 -0.79 -3.16 2.86
C LEU A 26 -0.54 -3.80 1.49
N ARG A 27 -1.54 -3.79 0.61
CA ARG A 27 -1.41 -4.26 -0.77
C ARG A 27 -0.36 -3.45 -1.51
N ASN A 28 -0.49 -2.12 -1.52
CA ASN A 28 0.44 -1.23 -2.21
C ASN A 28 1.88 -1.42 -1.71
N ARG A 29 2.06 -1.50 -0.38
CA ARG A 29 3.37 -1.73 0.23
C ARG A 29 4.01 -3.05 -0.20
N SER A 30 3.20 -4.11 -0.31
CA SER A 30 3.69 -5.44 -0.71
C SER A 30 4.04 -5.48 -2.19
N THR A 31 3.21 -4.87 -3.04
CA THR A 31 3.48 -4.72 -4.47
C THR A 31 4.77 -3.94 -4.72
N ALA A 32 4.91 -2.76 -4.10
CA ALA A 32 6.11 -1.93 -4.24
C ALA A 32 7.39 -2.68 -3.82
N ARG A 33 7.33 -3.43 -2.71
CA ARG A 33 8.46 -4.25 -2.26
C ARG A 33 8.84 -5.33 -3.27
N ASN A 34 7.84 -6.00 -3.86
CA ASN A 34 8.10 -7.05 -4.84
C ASN A 34 8.67 -6.48 -6.15
N PHE A 35 8.16 -5.32 -6.57
CA PHE A 35 8.66 -4.61 -7.75
C PHE A 35 10.15 -4.29 -7.61
N ILE A 36 10.52 -3.58 -6.54
CA ILE A 36 11.92 -3.21 -6.23
C ILE A 36 12.83 -4.45 -6.14
N LYS A 37 12.34 -5.56 -5.56
CA LYS A 37 13.18 -6.75 -5.35
C LYS A 37 13.37 -7.64 -6.57
N LYS A 38 12.42 -7.66 -7.50
CA LYS A 38 12.34 -8.72 -8.53
C LYS A 38 12.06 -8.25 -9.94
N GLN A 39 11.63 -7.01 -10.14
CA GLN A 39 11.13 -6.53 -11.44
C GLN A 39 11.79 -5.24 -11.91
N ALA A 40 12.12 -4.33 -10.99
CA ALA A 40 12.69 -3.03 -11.30
C ALA A 40 14.03 -3.13 -12.06
N THR A 41 14.21 -2.28 -13.06
CA THR A 41 15.52 -2.07 -13.71
C THR A 41 16.41 -1.16 -12.86
N LEU A 42 17.65 -0.92 -13.31
CA LEU A 42 18.54 0.02 -12.62
C LEU A 42 17.97 1.45 -12.63
N GLU A 43 17.45 1.88 -13.78
CA GLU A 43 16.83 3.19 -13.95
C GLU A 43 15.60 3.35 -13.05
N ASP A 44 14.77 2.31 -12.92
CA ASP A 44 13.63 2.32 -12.00
C ASP A 44 14.08 2.49 -10.54
N ILE A 45 15.18 1.82 -10.14
CA ILE A 45 15.72 1.93 -8.79
C ILE A 45 16.23 3.36 -8.53
N ASP A 46 16.98 3.92 -9.46
CA ASP A 46 17.50 5.29 -9.36
C ASP A 46 16.37 6.32 -9.22
N GLU A 47 15.29 6.19 -10.01
CA GLU A 47 14.11 7.04 -9.89
C GLU A 47 13.43 6.87 -8.52
N ILE A 48 13.23 5.63 -8.08
CA ILE A 48 12.59 5.33 -6.80
C ILE A 48 13.40 5.88 -5.62
N GLU A 49 14.72 5.86 -5.70
CA GLU A 49 15.59 6.42 -4.65
C GLU A 49 15.40 7.93 -4.50
N GLU A 50 15.32 8.70 -5.61
CA GLU A 50 15.07 10.14 -5.53
C GLU A 50 13.66 10.43 -5.00
N LEU A 51 12.64 9.68 -5.44
CA LEU A 51 11.28 9.78 -4.90
C LEU A 51 11.22 9.50 -3.39
N ILE A 52 11.97 8.51 -2.91
CA ILE A 52 12.06 8.18 -1.47
C ILE A 52 12.72 9.32 -0.71
N LYS A 53 13.78 9.93 -1.26
CA LYS A 53 14.50 11.05 -0.65
C LYS A 53 13.60 12.27 -0.51
N GLU A 54 12.91 12.68 -1.57
CA GLU A 54 11.92 13.76 -1.52
C GLU A 54 10.82 13.47 -0.48
N ARG A 55 10.29 12.24 -0.47
CA ARG A 55 9.26 11.85 0.48
C ARG A 55 9.76 11.88 1.93
N LYS A 56 11.00 11.48 2.18
CA LYS A 56 11.63 11.57 3.50
C LYS A 56 11.79 13.02 3.94
N ILE A 57 12.15 13.94 3.05
CA ILE A 57 12.24 15.39 3.36
C ILE A 57 10.87 15.94 3.75
N LEU A 58 9.80 15.54 3.05
CA LEU A 58 8.44 15.97 3.39
C LEU A 58 7.93 15.38 4.71
N LEU A 59 8.31 14.13 5.03
CA LEU A 59 7.84 13.41 6.21
C LEU A 59 8.70 13.61 7.46
N SER A 60 9.99 13.86 7.28
CA SER A 60 10.91 14.27 8.33
C SER A 60 10.85 15.79 8.37
N PRO A 61 10.10 16.42 9.29
CA PRO A 61 10.20 17.86 9.48
C PRO A 61 11.64 18.14 9.89
N ILE A 62 12.48 18.55 8.94
CA ILE A 62 13.82 19.01 9.27
C ILE A 62 13.62 20.25 10.12
N ILE A 63 13.72 20.06 11.44
CA ILE A 63 14.37 20.93 12.40
C ILE A 63 14.22 22.40 12.01
N LYS A 64 13.04 22.98 12.25
CA LYS A 64 12.94 24.41 12.50
C LYS A 64 13.59 24.65 13.86
N ASN A 65 14.90 24.87 13.86
CA ASN A 65 15.60 25.44 15.00
C ASN A 65 16.34 26.68 14.50
#